data_AF-A0A5E6MX13-F1
#
_entry.id   AF-A0A5E6MX13-F1
#
_cell.length_a   1.000
_cell.length_b   1.000
_cell.length_c   1.000
_cell.angle_alpha   90.00
_cell.angle_beta   90.00
_cell.angle_gamma   90.00
#
_symmetry.space_group_name_H-M   'P 1'
#
loop_
_entity.id
_entity.type
_entity.pdbx_description
1 polymer ?
#
loop_
_entity_poly.entity_id
_entity_poly.type
_entity_poly.pdbx_seq_one_letter_code
_entity_poly.pdbx_strand_id
1 'polypeptide(L)'
;MKSLVDHLSQYAAYHRDPRNIASHFIGIPLIVVAVAVLLSRPEWALGSLWISPAVIVALLAAWFYLRLERALGALMSVLMGLSVWAGHALAAQSTLVWLSSGIGMFVVGWVIQFVGHYYEGRKPAFVDDVSGLIVGPLFVVAELAFLLGLRQGLKQQIEQRSGPVAVRAKNATV
;
A
#
# COMPACT_ATOMS: atom_id res chain seq x y z
N MET A 1 14.20 -13.91 6.10
CA MET A 1 13.39 -12.79 5.56
C MET A 1 14.04 -11.49 5.98
N LYS A 2 14.01 -10.46 5.14
CA LYS A 2 14.34 -9.09 5.53
C LYS A 2 13.48 -8.68 6.74
N SER A 3 14.02 -7.90 7.67
CA SER A 3 13.27 -7.39 8.82
C SER A 3 12.28 -6.29 8.41
N LEU A 4 11.36 -5.93 9.33
CA LEU A 4 10.48 -4.76 9.15
C LEU A 4 11.28 -3.50 8.79
N VAL A 5 12.38 -3.26 9.53
CA VAL A 5 13.24 -2.09 9.34
C VAL A 5 13.91 -2.15 7.96
N ASP A 6 14.38 -3.33 7.52
CA ASP A 6 15.00 -3.46 6.20
C ASP A 6 14.02 -3.13 5.08
N HIS A 7 12.80 -3.70 5.12
CA HIS A 7 11.77 -3.44 4.13
C HIS A 7 11.36 -1.96 4.09
N LEU A 8 11.03 -1.39 5.24
CA LEU A 8 10.59 0.01 5.32
C LEU A 8 11.73 0.97 4.97
N SER A 9 12.98 0.70 5.35
CA SER A 9 14.11 1.57 4.99
C SER A 9 14.41 1.53 3.49
N GLN A 10 14.36 0.34 2.87
CA GLN A 10 14.56 0.20 1.43
C GLN A 10 13.47 0.95 0.66
N TYR A 11 12.21 0.83 1.09
CA TYR A 11 11.09 1.55 0.47
C TYR A 11 11.21 3.06 0.70
N ALA A 12 11.47 3.49 1.93
CA ALA A 12 11.61 4.90 2.30
C ALA A 12 12.72 5.61 1.52
N ALA A 13 13.79 4.91 1.12
CA ALA A 13 14.85 5.51 0.30
C ALA A 13 14.32 6.09 -1.02
N TYR A 14 13.27 5.50 -1.60
CA TYR A 14 12.58 5.99 -2.81
C TYR A 14 11.52 7.06 -2.52
N HIS A 15 11.13 7.28 -1.26
CA HIS A 15 9.98 8.09 -0.87
C HIS A 15 10.32 8.96 0.35
N ARG A 16 11.11 10.02 0.15
CA ARG A 16 11.45 10.98 1.21
C ARG A 16 10.92 12.39 0.97
N ASP A 17 10.44 12.71 -0.23
CA ASP A 17 9.77 13.98 -0.46
C ASP A 17 8.37 13.94 0.21
N PRO A 18 8.04 14.91 1.10
CA PRO A 18 6.75 14.92 1.79
C PRO A 18 5.55 14.99 0.84
N ARG A 19 5.70 15.58 -0.35
CA ARG A 19 4.64 15.64 -1.37
C ARG A 19 4.41 14.27 -2.00
N ASN A 20 5.48 13.50 -2.19
CA ASN A 20 5.40 12.13 -2.66
C ASN A 20 4.70 11.25 -1.61
N ILE A 21 5.15 11.33 -0.34
CA ILE A 21 4.52 10.62 0.78
C ILE A 21 3.03 10.98 0.89
N ALA A 22 2.66 12.26 0.80
CA ALA A 22 1.26 12.70 0.81
C ALA A 22 0.43 12.08 -0.32
N SER A 23 0.99 11.96 -1.52
CA SER A 23 0.31 11.28 -2.63
C SER A 23 0.13 9.78 -2.35
N HIS A 24 1.09 9.14 -1.69
CA HIS A 24 1.02 7.72 -1.31
C HIS A 24 -0.07 7.47 -0.26
N PHE A 25 -0.27 8.40 0.68
CA PHE A 25 -1.37 8.35 1.65
C PHE A 25 -2.77 8.27 1.02
N ILE A 26 -2.91 8.69 -0.24
CA ILE A 26 -4.19 8.64 -0.97
C ILE A 26 -4.16 7.53 -2.02
N GLY A 27 -3.12 7.50 -2.85
CA GLY A 27 -3.03 6.60 -4.00
C GLY A 27 -2.93 5.13 -3.61
N ILE A 28 -2.14 4.78 -2.59
CA ILE A 28 -1.97 3.38 -2.16
C ILE A 28 -3.28 2.81 -1.61
N PRO A 29 -4.00 3.47 -0.67
CA PRO A 29 -5.30 2.97 -0.23
C PRO A 29 -6.30 2.78 -1.37
N LEU A 30 -6.37 3.72 -2.32
CA LEU A 30 -7.24 3.58 -3.49
C LEU A 30 -6.89 2.34 -4.32
N ILE A 31 -5.60 2.08 -4.57
CA ILE A 31 -5.16 0.90 -5.34
C ILE A 31 -5.43 -0.39 -4.58
N VAL A 32 -5.18 -0.42 -3.26
CA VAL A 32 -5.45 -1.60 -2.42
C VAL A 32 -6.94 -1.97 -2.47
N VAL A 33 -7.84 -0.98 -2.30
CA VAL A 33 -9.29 -1.21 -2.40
C VAL A 33 -9.67 -1.59 -3.83
N ALA A 34 -9.13 -0.93 -4.85
CA ALA A 34 -9.39 -1.25 -6.25
C ALA A 34 -9.05 -2.70 -6.60
N VAL A 35 -7.87 -3.17 -6.17
CA VAL A 35 -7.44 -4.56 -6.37
C VAL A 35 -8.39 -5.51 -5.65
N ALA A 36 -8.77 -5.21 -4.40
CA ALA A 36 -9.75 -6.02 -3.68
C ALA A 36 -11.11 -6.07 -4.39
N VAL A 37 -11.61 -4.95 -4.92
CA VAL A 37 -12.86 -4.87 -5.70
C VAL A 37 -12.79 -5.74 -6.95
N LEU A 38 -11.76 -5.56 -7.78
CA LEU A 38 -11.63 -6.29 -9.03
C LEU A 38 -11.46 -7.80 -8.79
N LEU A 39 -10.72 -8.17 -7.75
CA LEU A 39 -10.50 -9.57 -7.38
C LEU A 39 -11.66 -10.20 -6.61
N SER A 40 -12.67 -9.43 -6.18
CA SER A 40 -13.82 -9.97 -5.44
C SER A 40 -14.96 -10.47 -6.32
N ARG A 41 -14.95 -10.21 -7.63
CA ARG A 41 -16.00 -10.66 -8.57
C ARG A 41 -15.91 -12.13 -8.96
N PRO A 42 -14.75 -12.68 -9.35
CA PRO A 42 -14.63 -14.12 -9.48
C PRO A 42 -14.72 -14.74 -8.09
N GLU A 43 -15.70 -15.61 -7.87
CA GLU A 43 -15.90 -16.30 -6.60
C GLU A 43 -16.27 -17.76 -6.82
N TRP A 44 -15.87 -18.60 -5.86
CA TRP A 44 -16.18 -20.02 -5.84
C TRP A 44 -16.79 -20.39 -4.49
N ALA A 45 -17.77 -21.29 -4.53
CA ALA A 45 -18.35 -21.85 -3.32
C ALA A 45 -17.41 -22.91 -2.72
N LEU A 46 -17.09 -22.76 -1.44
CA LEU A 46 -16.44 -23.76 -0.61
C LEU A 46 -17.36 -24.10 0.56
N GLY A 47 -18.23 -25.09 0.37
CA GLY A 47 -19.32 -25.37 1.30
C GLY A 47 -20.31 -24.21 1.34
N SER A 48 -20.50 -23.60 2.51
CA SER A 48 -21.37 -22.42 2.71
C SER A 48 -20.65 -21.08 2.53
N LEU A 49 -19.34 -21.08 2.27
CA LEU A 49 -18.53 -19.88 2.11
C LEU A 49 -18.27 -19.57 0.64
N TRP A 50 -18.30 -18.29 0.28
CA TRP A 50 -17.86 -17.80 -1.02
C TRP A 50 -16.44 -17.24 -0.87
N ILE A 51 -15.51 -17.79 -1.64
CA ILE A 51 -14.11 -17.38 -1.63
C ILE A 51 -13.77 -16.76 -2.97
N SER A 52 -13.26 -15.53 -2.92
CA SER A 52 -12.71 -14.82 -4.07
C SER A 52 -11.17 -14.78 -4.01
N PRO A 53 -10.48 -14.56 -5.13
CA PRO A 53 -9.05 -14.27 -5.14
C PRO A 53 -8.64 -13.14 -4.19
N ALA A 54 -9.53 -12.15 -3.97
CA ALA A 54 -9.26 -11.06 -3.04
C ALA A 54 -9.01 -11.57 -1.60
N VAL A 55 -9.78 -12.56 -1.14
CA VAL A 55 -9.61 -13.19 0.17
C VAL A 55 -8.25 -13.87 0.26
N ILE A 56 -7.85 -14.62 -0.77
CA ILE A 56 -6.56 -15.33 -0.80
C ILE A 56 -5.40 -14.33 -0.73
N VAL A 57 -5.43 -13.28 -1.55
CA VAL A 57 -4.42 -12.22 -1.55
C VAL A 57 -4.36 -11.52 -0.19
N ALA A 58 -5.51 -11.20 0.39
CA ALA A 58 -5.58 -10.57 1.71
C ALA A 58 -5.00 -11.46 2.83
N LEU A 59 -5.28 -12.76 2.82
CA LEU A 59 -4.72 -13.70 3.79
C LEU A 59 -3.21 -13.87 3.65
N LEU A 60 -2.69 -13.95 2.42
CA LEU A 60 -1.25 -14.01 2.17
C LEU A 60 -0.56 -12.72 2.60
N ALA A 61 -1.15 -11.56 2.32
CA ALA A 61 -0.64 -10.27 2.77
C ALA A 61 -0.67 -10.14 4.30
N ALA A 62 -1.78 -10.52 4.94
CA ALA A 62 -1.91 -10.56 6.40
C ALA A 62 -0.84 -11.44 7.04
N TRP A 63 -0.64 -12.65 6.52
CA TRP A 63 0.42 -13.55 6.97
C TRP A 63 1.80 -12.91 6.83
N PHE A 64 2.10 -12.29 5.68
CA PHE A 64 3.36 -11.58 5.46
C PHE A 64 3.57 -10.45 6.50
N TYR A 65 2.57 -9.59 6.72
CA TYR A 65 2.71 -8.47 7.66
C TYR A 65 2.82 -8.93 9.12
N LEU A 66 2.05 -9.95 9.52
CA LEU A 66 2.14 -10.54 10.87
C LEU A 66 3.50 -11.18 11.15
N ARG A 67 4.16 -11.71 10.10
CA ARG A 67 5.53 -12.24 10.20
C ARG A 67 6.58 -11.13 10.32
N LEU A 68 6.30 -9.92 9.83
CA LEU A 68 7.19 -8.77 10.00
C LEU A 68 7.10 -8.17 11.40
N GLU A 69 5.88 -7.86 11.86
CA GLU A 69 5.64 -7.34 13.19
C GLU A 69 4.17 -7.50 13.59
N ARG A 70 3.90 -7.94 14.82
CA ARG A 70 2.55 -8.38 15.22
C ARG A 70 1.51 -7.26 15.24
N ALA A 71 1.84 -6.07 15.73
CA ALA A 71 0.87 -5.01 15.93
C ALA A 71 0.54 -4.26 14.62
N LEU A 72 1.53 -3.93 13.79
CA LEU A 72 1.31 -3.43 12.43
C LEU A 72 0.67 -4.52 11.55
N GLY A 73 1.08 -5.78 11.70
CA GLY A 73 0.47 -6.90 10.99
C GLY A 73 -1.00 -7.11 11.33
N ALA A 74 -1.38 -6.98 12.60
CA ALA A 74 -2.78 -7.05 13.02
C ALA A 74 -3.60 -5.90 12.42
N LEU A 75 -3.09 -4.66 12.48
CA LEU A 75 -3.75 -3.50 11.88
C LEU A 75 -3.91 -3.68 10.36
N MET A 76 -2.85 -4.09 9.66
CA MET A 76 -2.91 -4.37 8.23
C MET A 76 -3.92 -5.49 7.91
N SER A 77 -4.01 -6.52 8.73
CA SER A 77 -4.99 -7.60 8.55
C SER A 77 -6.43 -7.07 8.60
N VAL A 78 -6.72 -6.16 9.54
CA VAL A 78 -8.02 -5.47 9.62
C VAL A 78 -8.27 -4.62 8.37
N LEU A 79 -7.28 -3.82 7.94
CA LEU A 79 -7.42 -2.97 6.75
C LEU A 79 -7.61 -3.80 5.46
N MET A 80 -6.93 -4.95 5.33
CA MET A 80 -7.14 -5.87 4.21
C MET A 80 -8.54 -6.49 4.28
N GLY A 81 -9.00 -6.90 5.46
CA GLY A 81 -10.37 -7.40 5.66
C GLY A 81 -11.44 -6.37 5.26
N LEU A 82 -11.26 -5.10 5.66
CA LEU A 82 -12.15 -4.00 5.26
C LEU A 82 -12.13 -3.75 3.74
N SER A 83 -10.95 -3.85 3.12
CA SER A 83 -10.81 -3.70 1.66
C SER A 83 -11.51 -4.84 0.91
N VAL A 84 -11.39 -6.08 1.38
CA VAL A 84 -12.10 -7.25 0.83
C VAL A 84 -13.61 -7.12 1.03
N TRP A 85 -14.05 -6.68 2.20
CA TRP A 85 -15.46 -6.44 2.49
C TRP A 85 -16.07 -5.41 1.53
N ALA A 86 -15.41 -4.25 1.36
CA ALA A 86 -15.81 -3.25 0.38
C ALA A 86 -15.79 -3.81 -1.05
N GLY A 87 -14.78 -4.64 -1.36
CA GLY A 87 -14.66 -5.35 -2.62
C GLY A 87 -15.84 -6.26 -2.91
N HIS A 88 -16.27 -7.05 -1.93
CA HIS A 88 -17.42 -7.94 -2.05
C HIS A 88 -18.73 -7.16 -2.21
N ALA A 89 -18.91 -6.07 -1.46
CA ALA A 89 -20.08 -5.19 -1.59
C ALA A 89 -20.21 -4.59 -3.01
N LEU A 90 -19.10 -4.15 -3.61
CA LEU A 90 -19.07 -3.65 -4.98
C LEU A 90 -19.19 -4.77 -6.03
N ALA A 91 -18.60 -5.94 -5.76
CA ALA A 91 -18.73 -7.11 -6.61
C ALA A 91 -20.17 -7.63 -6.70
N ALA A 92 -21.02 -7.38 -5.70
CA ALA A 92 -22.45 -7.73 -5.74
C ALA A 92 -23.30 -6.78 -6.62
N GLN A 93 -22.75 -5.63 -7.04
CA GLN A 93 -23.47 -4.65 -7.86
C GLN A 93 -23.50 -5.04 -9.34
N SER A 94 -24.10 -4.19 -10.19
CA SER A 94 -24.03 -4.38 -11.64
C SER A 94 -22.58 -4.40 -12.13
N THR A 95 -22.33 -5.10 -13.25
CA THR A 95 -21.01 -5.17 -13.88
C THR A 95 -20.42 -3.78 -14.15
N LEU A 96 -21.26 -2.83 -14.55
CA LEU A 96 -20.84 -1.45 -14.78
C LEU A 96 -20.29 -0.83 -13.49
N VAL A 97 -21.04 -0.89 -12.37
CA VAL A 97 -20.63 -0.29 -11.10
C VAL A 97 -19.35 -0.94 -10.55
N TRP A 98 -19.30 -2.28 -10.56
CA TRP A 98 -18.11 -3.02 -10.12
C TRP A 98 -16.87 -2.65 -10.94
N LEU A 99 -16.97 -2.71 -12.27
CA LEU A 99 -15.83 -2.49 -13.15
C LEU A 99 -15.39 -1.03 -13.15
N SER A 100 -16.34 -0.08 -13.21
CA SER A 100 -16.04 1.35 -13.22
C SER A 100 -15.44 1.81 -11.90
N SER A 101 -15.93 1.31 -10.77
CA SER A 101 -15.35 1.64 -9.45
C SER A 101 -13.95 1.04 -9.28
N GLY A 102 -13.77 -0.24 -9.60
CA GLY A 102 -12.48 -0.92 -9.53
C GLY A 102 -11.42 -0.28 -10.43
N ILE A 103 -11.70 -0.13 -11.73
CA ILE A 103 -10.77 0.51 -12.67
C ILE A 103 -10.57 1.99 -12.32
N GLY A 104 -11.65 2.71 -11.98
CA GLY A 104 -11.58 4.13 -11.64
C GLY A 104 -10.65 4.40 -10.46
N MET A 105 -10.83 3.68 -9.35
CA MET A 105 -9.95 3.80 -8.18
C MET A 105 -8.51 3.40 -8.50
N PHE A 106 -8.31 2.33 -9.29
CA PHE A 106 -6.98 1.88 -9.70
C PHE A 106 -6.23 2.96 -10.50
N VAL A 107 -6.86 3.49 -11.55
CA VAL A 107 -6.26 4.49 -12.42
C VAL A 107 -6.02 5.79 -11.66
N VAL A 108 -7.00 6.29 -10.91
CA VAL A 108 -6.86 7.53 -10.13
C VAL A 108 -5.76 7.38 -9.08
N GLY A 109 -5.72 6.26 -8.35
CA GLY A 109 -4.69 6.01 -7.35
C GLY A 109 -3.28 5.99 -7.95
N TRP A 110 -3.11 5.39 -9.14
CA TRP A 110 -1.83 5.40 -9.86
C TRP A 110 -1.43 6.78 -10.35
N VAL A 111 -2.36 7.55 -10.94
CA VAL A 111 -2.11 8.92 -11.38
C VAL A 111 -1.60 9.77 -10.21
N ILE A 112 -2.25 9.68 -9.05
CA ILE A 112 -1.83 10.40 -7.84
C ILE A 112 -0.41 9.99 -7.43
N GLN A 113 -0.10 8.69 -7.38
CA GLN A 113 1.25 8.23 -7.04
C GLN A 113 2.31 8.70 -8.05
N PHE A 114 2.02 8.66 -9.36
CA PHE A 114 2.96 9.11 -10.37
C PHE A 114 3.26 10.60 -10.27
N VAL A 115 2.26 11.42 -9.91
CA VAL A 115 2.47 12.84 -9.59
C VAL A 115 3.41 12.98 -8.38
N GLY A 116 3.24 12.17 -7.34
CA GLY A 116 4.18 12.11 -6.21
C GLY A 116 5.61 11.78 -6.64
N HIS A 117 5.78 10.74 -7.45
CA HIS A 117 7.08 10.32 -7.98
C HIS A 117 7.73 11.38 -8.87
N TYR A 118 6.94 12.17 -9.60
CA TYR A 118 7.44 13.31 -10.35
C TYR A 118 8.04 14.39 -9.44
N TYR A 119 7.47 14.62 -8.25
CA TYR A 119 8.05 15.52 -7.25
C TYR A 119 9.32 14.95 -6.62
N GLU A 120 9.33 13.65 -6.29
CA GLU A 120 10.51 12.96 -5.75
C GLU A 120 11.68 12.91 -6.74
N GLY A 121 11.40 12.88 -8.05
CA GLY A 121 12.40 12.70 -9.09
C GLY A 121 12.95 11.27 -9.15
N ARG A 122 12.24 10.30 -8.55
CA ARG A 122 12.58 8.88 -8.59
C ARG A 122 11.40 8.09 -9.14
N LYS A 123 11.71 7.07 -9.94
CA LYS A 123 10.70 6.10 -10.40
C LYS A 123 10.10 5.33 -9.20
N PRO A 124 8.90 4.75 -9.37
CA PRO A 124 8.32 3.89 -8.34
C PRO A 124 9.22 2.71 -7.98
N ALA A 125 9.30 2.39 -6.69
CA ALA A 125 10.19 1.34 -6.19
C ALA A 125 9.91 -0.05 -6.80
N PHE A 126 8.64 -0.33 -7.16
CA PHE A 126 8.26 -1.61 -7.76
C PHE A 126 8.86 -1.85 -9.15
N VAL A 127 9.36 -0.80 -9.81
CA VAL A 127 10.06 -0.92 -11.10
C VAL A 127 11.39 -1.65 -10.91
N ASP A 128 12.04 -1.49 -9.75
CA ASP A 128 13.28 -2.19 -9.41
C ASP A 128 13.03 -3.48 -8.64
N ASP A 129 12.03 -3.51 -7.77
CA ASP A 129 11.72 -4.65 -6.90
C ASP A 129 10.21 -4.75 -6.66
N VAL A 130 9.56 -5.74 -7.26
CA VAL A 130 8.10 -5.98 -7.18
C VAL A 130 7.59 -6.06 -5.73
N SER A 131 8.45 -6.43 -4.77
CA SER A 131 8.07 -6.42 -3.35
C SER A 131 7.71 -5.01 -2.84
N GLY A 132 8.10 -3.94 -3.54
CA GLY A 132 7.63 -2.59 -3.28
C GLY A 132 6.10 -2.46 -3.27
N LEU A 133 5.37 -3.28 -4.05
CA LEU A 133 3.90 -3.26 -4.06
C LEU A 133 3.29 -3.72 -2.72
N ILE A 134 3.88 -4.72 -2.06
CA ILE A 134 3.39 -5.20 -0.76
C ILE A 134 3.97 -4.37 0.40
N VAL A 135 5.15 -3.75 0.23
CA VAL A 135 5.73 -2.89 1.27
C VAL A 135 5.07 -1.51 1.33
N GLY A 136 4.61 -0.97 0.20
CA GLY A 136 3.98 0.36 0.13
C GLY A 136 2.79 0.56 1.09
N PRO A 137 1.79 -0.34 1.14
CA PRO A 137 0.67 -0.25 2.09
C PRO A 137 1.13 -0.20 3.55
N LEU A 138 2.11 -1.03 3.91
CA LEU A 138 2.68 -1.04 5.26
C LEU A 138 3.45 0.25 5.57
N PHE A 139 4.16 0.80 4.57
CA PHE A 139 4.87 2.08 4.69
C PHE A 139 3.90 3.23 5.01
N VAL A 140 2.76 3.31 4.30
CA VAL A 140 1.73 4.33 4.56
C VAL A 140 1.19 4.24 5.99
N VAL A 141 0.93 3.02 6.49
CA VAL A 141 0.48 2.83 7.88
C VAL A 141 1.57 3.19 8.89
N ALA A 142 2.84 2.88 8.61
CA ALA A 142 3.95 3.26 9.46
C ALA A 142 4.11 4.79 9.52
N GLU A 143 4.07 5.48 8.38
CA GLU A 143 4.10 6.95 8.31
C GLU A 143 2.89 7.57 9.04
N LEU A 144 1.68 7.00 8.93
CA LEU A 144 0.53 7.44 9.70
C LEU A 144 0.80 7.34 11.21
N ALA A 145 1.34 6.20 11.66
CA ALA A 145 1.68 6.01 13.05
C ALA A 145 2.70 7.06 13.53
N PHE A 146 3.70 7.39 12.69
CA PHE A 146 4.69 8.42 13.00
C PHE A 146 4.07 9.82 13.13
N LEU A 147 3.14 10.17 12.23
CA LEU A 147 2.39 11.43 12.29
C LEU A 147 1.53 11.53 13.56
N LEU A 148 1.00 10.41 14.04
CA LEU A 148 0.24 10.32 15.29
C LEU A 148 1.13 10.27 16.54
N GLY A 149 2.45 10.44 16.41
CA GLY A 149 3.39 10.38 17.53
C GLY A 149 3.73 8.96 18.00
N LEU A 150 3.23 7.92 17.32
CA LEU A 150 3.49 6.51 17.65
C LEU A 150 4.77 6.01 16.97
N ARG A 151 5.31 4.88 17.46
CA ARG A 151 6.43 4.14 16.82
C ARG A 151 7.69 4.97 16.51
N GLN A 152 7.99 6.00 17.31
CA GLN A 152 9.14 6.90 17.05
C GLN A 152 10.49 6.17 16.99
N GLY A 153 10.67 5.08 17.76
CA GLY A 153 11.88 4.25 17.66
C GLY A 153 12.07 3.61 16.28
N LEU A 154 10.97 3.16 15.64
CA LEU A 154 11.01 2.64 14.27
C LEU A 154 11.31 3.76 13.27
N LYS A 155 10.67 4.93 13.44
CA LYS A 155 10.95 6.12 12.62
C LYS A 155 12.43 6.47 12.62
N GLN A 156 13.03 6.57 13.80
CA GLN A 156 14.46 6.88 13.96
C GLN A 156 15.36 5.85 13.26
N GLN A 157 15.06 4.56 13.36
CA GLN A 157 15.81 3.51 12.67
C GLN A 157 15.72 3.61 11.14
N ILE A 158 14.56 3.97 10.60
CA ILE A 158 14.36 4.17 9.16
C ILE A 158 15.13 5.41 8.70
N GLU A 159 15.04 6.52 9.43
CA GLU A 159 15.73 7.78 9.13
C GLU A 159 17.26 7.63 9.17
N GLN A 160 17.80 6.87 10.13
CA GLN A 160 19.24 6.55 10.19
C GLN A 160 19.74 5.84 8.92
N ARG A 161 18.88 5.06 8.25
CA ARG A 161 19.26 4.27 7.07
C ARG A 161 18.97 4.94 5.74
N SER A 162 17.92 5.76 5.67
CA SER A 162 17.40 6.32 4.40
C SER A 162 17.34 7.84 4.37
N GLY A 163 17.83 8.51 5.43
CA GLY A 163 17.77 9.95 5.61
C GLY A 163 16.41 10.42 6.13
N PRO A 164 16.30 11.69 6.57
CA PRO A 164 15.05 12.27 7.02
C PRO A 164 14.08 12.51 5.84
N VAL A 165 12.81 12.74 6.16
CA VAL A 165 11.84 13.29 5.21
C VAL A 165 12.23 14.73 4.91
N ALA A 166 12.44 15.05 3.64
CA ALA A 166 12.85 16.37 3.18
C ALA A 166 12.51 16.55 1.71
N VAL A 167 12.19 17.79 1.31
CA VAL A 167 12.10 18.13 -0.11
C VAL A 167 13.50 18.04 -0.71
N ARG A 168 13.68 17.13 -1.66
CA ARG A 168 14.95 17.03 -2.40
C ARG A 168 14.94 18.07 -3.51
N ALA A 169 16.00 18.87 -3.61
CA ALA A 169 16.19 19.69 -4.80
C ALA A 169 16.26 18.74 -6.01
N LYS A 170 15.48 19.03 -7.07
CA LYS A 170 15.73 18.36 -8.35
C LYS A 170 17.16 18.75 -8.73
N ASN A 171 18.09 17.80 -8.68
CA ASN A 171 19.37 18.01 -9.32
C ASN A 171 19.05 18.34 -10.78
N ALA A 172 19.27 19.59 -11.17
CA ALA A 172 19.28 19.99 -12.55
C ALA A 172 20.48 19.27 -13.17
N THR A 173 20.27 18.02 -13.58
CA THR A 173 21.17 17.37 -14.52
C THR A 173 20.96 18.10 -15.83
N VAL A 174 21.94 18.97 -16.14
CA VAL A 174 22.23 19.51 -17.47
C VAL A 174 22.33 18.36 -18.48
#